data_AF-A0AAV9RB29-F1
#
_entry.id   AF-A0AAV9RB29-F1
#
_cell.length_a   1.000
_cell.length_b   1.000
_cell.length_c   1.000
_cell.angle_alpha   90.00
_cell.angle_beta   90.00
_cell.angle_gamma   90.00
#
_symmetry.space_group_name_H-M   'P 1'
#
loop_
_entity.id
_entity.type
_entity.pdbx_description
1 polymer ?
#
loop_
_entity_poly.entity_id
_entity_poly.type
_entity_poly.pdbx_seq_one_letter_code
_entity_poly.pdbx_strand_id
1 'polypeptide(L)'
;MKFRDVIKWNSRVSAVYAVGIWTMVGSYAFYKYTGRFDDTKVRTEIEEPEEPNKHVYKTAHSKTVIIYKEDFVPYSRRIYNFIKSFSGEPGPGDGNE
;
A
#
# COMPACT_ATOMS: atom_id res chain seq x y z
N MET A 1 35.47 26.44 11.20
CA MET A 1 34.08 26.46 11.73
C MET A 1 34.12 26.94 13.17
N LYS A 2 33.29 27.90 13.58
CA LYS A 2 33.25 28.30 14.99
C LYS A 2 32.50 27.23 15.78
N PHE A 3 32.91 26.94 17.00
CA PHE A 3 32.24 25.96 17.89
C PHE A 3 30.73 26.20 18.03
N ARG A 4 30.30 27.47 17.99
CA ARG A 4 28.89 27.88 18.03
C ARG A 4 28.08 27.37 16.83
N ASP A 5 28.71 27.26 15.66
CA ASP A 5 28.04 26.76 14.44
C ASP A 5 27.78 25.26 14.53
N VAL A 6 28.72 24.51 15.13
CA VAL A 6 28.59 23.06 15.35
C VAL A 6 27.46 22.76 16.33
N ILE A 7 27.37 23.52 17.43
CA ILE A 7 26.29 23.39 18.42
C ILE A 7 24.93 23.70 17.79
N LYS A 8 24.85 24.76 16.99
CA LYS A 8 23.62 25.16 16.28
C LYS A 8 23.19 24.10 15.25
N TRP A 9 24.14 23.48 14.56
CA TRP A 9 23.87 22.39 13.63
C TRP A 9 23.35 21.14 14.37
N ASN A 10 24.01 20.73 15.46
CA ASN A 10 23.59 19.59 16.26
C ASN A 10 22.16 19.77 16.81
N SER A 11 21.84 20.95 17.35
CA SER A 11 20.49 21.25 17.86
C SER A 11 19.42 21.15 16.78
N ARG A 12 19.70 21.63 15.55
CA ARG A 12 18.79 21.52 14.41
C ARG A 12 18.56 20.06 14.00
N VAL A 13 19.63 19.27 13.93
CA VAL A 13 19.56 17.85 13.56
C VAL A 13 18.84 17.03 14.65
N SER A 14 19.15 17.28 15.93
CA SER A 14 18.45 16.64 17.05
C SER A 14 16.96 16.97 17.08
N ALA A 15 16.57 18.21 16.75
CA ALA A 15 15.16 18.57 16.69
C ALA A 15 14.41 17.80 15.59
N VAL A 16 15.00 17.67 14.40
CA VAL A 16 14.43 16.86 13.29
C VAL A 16 14.29 15.40 13.71
N TYR A 17 15.31 14.85 14.37
CA TYR A 17 15.30 13.47 14.83
C TYR A 17 14.23 13.23 15.91
N ALA A 18 14.12 14.14 16.88
CA ALA A 18 13.11 14.06 17.92
C ALA A 18 11.70 14.11 17.32
N VAL A 19 11.43 15.05 16.41
CA VAL A 19 10.14 15.14 15.71
C VAL A 19 9.87 13.85 14.93
N GLY A 20 10.85 13.31 14.21
CA GLY A 20 10.70 12.06 13.46
C GLY A 20 10.37 10.85 14.34
N ILE A 21 11.02 10.70 15.50
CA ILE A 21 10.69 9.62 16.45
C ILE A 21 9.27 9.82 17.00
N TRP A 22 8.92 11.03 17.42
CA TRP A 22 7.61 11.32 17.98
C TRP A 22 6.47 11.14 16.97
N THR A 23 6.69 11.45 15.69
CA THR A 23 5.69 11.17 14.64
C THR A 23 5.55 9.68 14.39
N MET A 24 6.65 8.91 14.41
CA MET A 24 6.59 7.45 14.27
C MET A 24 5.82 6.81 15.42
N VAL A 25 6.16 7.15 16.67
CA VAL A 25 5.48 6.66 17.88
C VAL A 25 4.02 7.11 17.89
N GLY A 26 3.75 8.37 17.57
CA GLY A 26 2.40 8.93 17.48
C GLY A 26 1.55 8.24 16.42
N SER A 27 2.12 7.97 15.23
CA SER A 27 1.42 7.25 14.16
C SER A 27 1.09 5.82 14.57
N TYR A 28 2.01 5.13 15.24
CA TYR A 28 1.80 3.78 15.74
C TYR A 28 0.72 3.73 16.82
N ALA A 29 0.79 4.64 17.80
CA ALA A 29 -0.22 4.76 18.86
C ALA A 29 -1.59 5.13 18.29
N PHE A 30 -1.64 6.08 17.37
CA PHE A 30 -2.86 6.47 16.67
C PHE A 30 -3.47 5.27 15.94
N TYR A 31 -2.70 4.57 15.11
CA TYR A 31 -3.18 3.43 14.34
C TYR A 31 -3.64 2.26 15.23
N LYS A 32 -2.94 2.04 16.35
CA LYS A 32 -3.38 1.08 17.38
C LYS A 32 -4.70 1.50 18.03
N TYR A 33 -4.87 2.79 18.32
CA TYR A 33 -6.10 3.33 18.91
C TYR A 33 -7.28 3.33 17.93
N THR A 34 -7.05 3.56 16.63
CA THR A 34 -8.13 3.56 15.63
C THR A 34 -8.64 2.15 15.28
N GLY A 35 -8.20 1.10 15.99
CA GLY A 35 -8.67 -0.27 15.82
C GLY A 35 -8.28 -0.95 14.50
N ARG A 36 -7.52 -0.29 13.62
CA ARG A 36 -7.16 -0.85 12.30
C ARG A 36 -6.23 -2.06 12.38
N PHE A 37 -5.59 -2.30 13.53
CA PHE A 37 -4.83 -3.52 13.78
C PHE A 37 -5.62 -4.61 14.51
N ASP A 38 -6.76 -4.29 15.15
CA ASP A 38 -7.60 -5.33 15.80
C ASP A 38 -8.39 -6.14 14.78
N ASP A 39 -8.70 -5.56 13.61
CA ASP A 39 -9.26 -6.30 12.46
C ASP A 39 -8.31 -7.38 11.91
N THR A 40 -7.03 -7.37 12.31
CA THR A 40 -6.06 -8.38 11.85
C THR A 40 -5.94 -9.59 12.81
N LYS A 41 -6.58 -9.56 13.98
CA LYS A 41 -6.48 -10.65 14.98
C LYS A 41 -7.66 -11.63 15.04
N VAL A 42 -8.71 -11.44 14.23
CA VAL A 42 -9.81 -12.43 14.10
C VAL A 42 -10.07 -12.72 12.62
N ARG A 43 -9.11 -13.37 11.97
CA ARG A 43 -9.39 -14.21 10.79
C ARG A 43 -8.99 -15.66 11.07
N THR A 44 -9.21 -16.08 12.31
CA THR A 44 -9.31 -17.49 12.68
C THR A 44 -10.79 -17.84 12.53
N GLU A 45 -11.11 -18.70 11.58
CA GLU A 45 -12.42 -19.36 11.43
C GLU A 45 -13.61 -18.44 11.11
N ILE A 46 -13.53 -17.74 9.97
CA ILE A 46 -14.75 -17.59 9.17
C ILE A 46 -14.68 -18.73 8.15
N GLU A 47 -15.52 -19.75 8.34
CA GLU A 47 -16.00 -20.58 7.25
C GLU A 47 -16.48 -19.61 6.15
N GLU A 48 -15.58 -19.27 5.22
CA GLU A 48 -15.98 -18.64 3.98
C GLU A 48 -16.97 -19.62 3.33
N PRO A 49 -18.21 -19.18 2.99
CA PRO A 49 -19.15 -20.02 2.27
C PRO A 49 -18.43 -20.59 1.05
N GLU A 50 -18.65 -21.86 0.73
CA GLU A 50 -18.02 -22.52 -0.41
C GLU A 50 -18.36 -21.74 -1.69
N GLU A 51 -17.50 -20.78 -2.04
CA GLU A 51 -17.56 -20.08 -3.31
C GLU A 51 -17.31 -21.15 -4.38
N PRO A 52 -18.21 -21.34 -5.36
CA PRO A 52 -18.08 -22.39 -6.38
C PRO A 52 -16.79 -22.28 -7.21
N ASN A 53 -16.11 -21.13 -7.14
CA ASN A 53 -14.89 -20.79 -7.87
C ASN A 53 -13.59 -20.96 -7.04
N LYS A 54 -13.66 -21.61 -5.86
CA LYS A 54 -12.52 -21.83 -4.96
C LYS A 54 -12.05 -23.28 -5.00
N HIS A 55 -10.89 -23.52 -5.59
CA HIS A 55 -10.27 -24.85 -5.62
C HIS A 55 -9.12 -24.92 -4.60
N VAL A 56 -9.24 -25.84 -3.64
CA VAL A 56 -8.23 -26.06 -2.59
C VAL A 56 -7.51 -27.37 -2.84
N TYR A 57 -6.21 -27.27 -3.10
CA TYR A 57 -5.30 -28.42 -3.19
C TYR A 57 -4.53 -28.54 -1.88
N LYS A 58 -4.73 -29.63 -1.15
CA LYS A 58 -4.00 -29.94 0.10
C LYS A 58 -3.02 -31.08 -0.15
N THR A 59 -1.76 -30.86 0.20
CA THR A 59 -0.72 -31.90 0.30
C THR A 59 -0.28 -31.97 1.76
N ALA A 60 0.45 -33.02 2.17
CA ALA A 60 0.92 -33.22 3.54
C ALA A 60 1.67 -32.00 4.15
N HIS A 61 2.26 -31.15 3.31
CA HIS A 61 3.09 -30.01 3.75
C HIS A 61 2.66 -28.67 3.17
N SER A 62 1.64 -28.61 2.31
CA SER A 62 1.24 -27.37 1.65
C SER A 62 -0.26 -27.30 1.39
N LYS A 63 -0.80 -26.08 1.42
CA LYS A 63 -2.19 -25.78 1.10
C LYS A 63 -2.20 -24.69 0.05
N THR A 64 -2.54 -25.05 -1.19
CA THR A 64 -2.71 -24.11 -2.30
C THR A 64 -4.19 -23.81 -2.46
N VAL A 65 -4.55 -22.54 -2.38
CA VAL A 65 -5.94 -22.06 -2.55
C VAL A 65 -5.99 -21.22 -3.82
N ILE A 66 -6.67 -21.73 -4.85
CA ILE A 66 -6.90 -21.02 -6.11
C ILE A 66 -8.31 -20.42 -6.04
N ILE A 67 -8.41 -19.09 -6.16
CA ILE A 67 -9.68 -18.36 -6.16
C ILE A 67 -9.80 -17.67 -7.50
N TYR A 68 -10.74 -18.14 -8.33
CA TYR A 68 -11.06 -17.48 -9.59
C TYR A 68 -12.00 -16.30 -9.34
N LYS A 69 -11.59 -15.10 -9.75
CA LYS A 69 -12.37 -13.87 -9.66
C LYS A 69 -12.74 -13.42 -11.07
N GLU A 70 -14.04 -13.39 -11.36
CA GLU A 70 -14.57 -13.13 -12.71
C GLU A 70 -14.20 -11.73 -13.24
N ASP A 71 -14.02 -10.74 -12.37
CA ASP A 71 -13.66 -9.36 -12.74
C ASP A 71 -12.21 -8.96 -12.40
N PHE A 72 -11.30 -9.93 -12.23
CA PHE A 72 -9.91 -9.60 -11.91
C PHE A 72 -9.18 -9.04 -13.13
N VAL A 73 -9.08 -7.71 -13.20
CA VAL A 73 -8.15 -7.03 -14.09
C VAL A 73 -6.74 -7.26 -13.54
N PRO A 74 -5.83 -7.96 -14.26
CA PRO A 74 -4.45 -8.11 -13.83
C PRO A 74 -3.87 -6.74 -13.49
N TYR A 75 -3.11 -6.62 -12.40
CA TYR A 75 -2.48 -5.34 -12.03
C TYR A 75 -1.71 -4.71 -13.21
N SER A 76 -1.15 -5.53 -14.09
CA SER A 76 -0.55 -5.12 -15.37
C SER A 76 -1.53 -4.38 -16.29
N ARG A 77 -2.78 -4.85 -16.46
CA ARG A 77 -3.82 -4.15 -17.22
C ARG A 77 -4.23 -2.82 -16.57
N ARG A 78 -4.29 -2.76 -15.23
CA ARG A 78 -4.61 -1.51 -14.51
C ARG A 78 -3.52 -0.44 -14.72
N ILE A 79 -2.25 -0.85 -14.61
CA ILE A 79 -1.09 0.02 -14.84
C ILE A 79 -1.02 0.42 -16.33
N TYR A 80 -1.24 -0.53 -17.25
CA TYR A 80 -1.28 -0.27 -18.68
C TYR A 80 -2.37 0.75 -19.06
N ASN A 81 -3.60 0.59 -18.55
CA ASN A 81 -4.68 1.54 -18.81
C ASN A 81 -4.38 2.92 -18.22
N PHE A 82 -3.77 2.98 -17.03
CA PHE A 82 -3.33 4.24 -16.43
C PHE A 82 -2.29 4.94 -17.32
N ILE A 83 -1.23 4.24 -17.72
CA ILE A 83 -0.19 4.82 -18.59
C ILE A 83 -0.75 5.21 -19.97
N LYS A 84 -1.61 4.37 -20.55
CA LYS A 84 -2.27 4.66 -21.83
C LYS A 84 -3.14 5.91 -21.78
N SER A 85 -3.79 6.19 -20.65
CA SER A 85 -4.59 7.42 -20.48
C SER A 85 -3.74 8.69 -20.46
N PHE A 86 -2.46 8.59 -20.10
CA PHE A 86 -1.49 9.68 -20.17
C PHE A 86 -0.84 9.83 -21.55
N SER A 87 -0.75 8.75 -22.33
CA SER A 87 -0.21 8.79 -23.70
C SER A 87 -1.25 9.23 -24.73
N GLY A 88 -2.13 10.16 -24.37
CA GLY A 88 -3.16 10.71 -25.25
C GLY A 88 -2.54 11.07 -26.61
N GLU A 89 -3.06 10.47 -27.67
CA GLU A 89 -2.81 10.95 -29.03
C GLU A 89 -3.09 12.46 -29.05
N PRO A 90 -2.16 13.30 -29.54
CA PRO A 90 -2.53 14.65 -29.92
C PRO A 90 -3.60 14.48 -30.99
N GLY A 91 -4.84 14.83 -30.65
CA GLY A 91 -5.96 14.77 -31.58
C GLY A 91 -5.57 15.47 -32.89
N PRO A 92 -5.95 14.95 -34.05
CA PRO A 92 -5.72 15.62 -35.30
C PRO A 92 -6.36 17.00 -35.19
N GLY A 93 -5.52 18.02 -35.10
CA GLY A 93 -5.94 19.41 -35.19
C GLY A 93 -6.70 19.51 -36.49
N ASP A 94 -7.98 19.86 -36.36
CA ASP A 94 -8.87 20.18 -37.46
C ASP A 94 -8.24 21.33 -38.25
N GLY A 95 -7.52 20.95 -39.30
CA GLY A 95 -7.19 21.81 -40.40
C GLY A 95 -7.82 21.15 -41.62
N ASN A 96 -8.93 21.71 -42.10
CA ASN A 96 -9.13 22.16 -43.48
C ASN A 96 -10.55 22.73 -43.67
N GLU A 97 -10.58 23.90 -44.33
CA GLU A 97 -11.70 24.63 -44.98
C GLU A 97 -12.67 25.47 -44.15
#